data_AF-A0A9D3YCH9-F1
#
_entry.id   AF-A0A9D3YCH9-F1
#
_cell.length_a   1.000
_cell.length_b   1.000
_cell.length_c   1.000
_cell.angle_alpha   90.00
_cell.angle_beta   90.00
_cell.angle_gamma   90.00
#
_symmetry.space_group_name_H-M   'P 1'
#
loop_
_entity.id
_entity.type
_entity.pdbx_description
1 polymer ?
#
loop_
_entity_poly.entity_id
_entity_poly.type
_entity_poly.pdbx_seq_one_letter_code
_entity_poly.pdbx_strand_id
1 'polypeptide(L)'
;MPVNRYPKRCYNMLRQLDEAGRTTWATQVKRLLFQYGFGYAWIHGDVGNTVAFLKLFQDRLKDCAKQKILASINSSPKAISYKLYKSNLHPERYLSIPLTYILKKTLSNFRCSSHNLMIEKGRHMKINRQFRFCQYCQTKNIYVIDDGYISY
;
A
#
# COMPACT_ATOMS: atom_id res chain seq x y z
N MET A 1 3.31 -33.24 18.74
CA MET A 1 3.73 -33.64 17.38
C MET A 1 4.99 -34.52 17.45
N PRO A 2 5.10 -35.62 16.69
CA PRO A 2 6.22 -36.55 16.77
C PRO A 2 7.55 -35.95 16.29
N VAL A 3 8.64 -36.29 16.98
CA VAL A 3 10.00 -35.71 16.83
C VAL A 3 10.68 -36.11 15.52
N ASN A 4 10.20 -37.17 14.85
CA ASN A 4 10.87 -37.80 13.70
C ASN A 4 10.51 -37.22 12.32
N ARG A 5 9.75 -36.14 12.23
CA ARG A 5 9.42 -35.55 10.91
C ARG A 5 10.64 -34.82 10.35
N TYR A 6 11.08 -35.20 9.16
CA TYR A 6 12.23 -34.59 8.46
C TYR A 6 12.20 -33.04 8.43
N PRO A 7 11.07 -32.36 8.14
CA PRO A 7 11.01 -30.89 8.15
C PRO A 7 11.35 -30.27 9.51
N LYS A 8 10.98 -30.93 10.62
CA LYS A 8 11.31 -30.44 11.96
C LYS A 8 12.81 -30.53 12.23
N ARG A 9 13.46 -31.60 11.76
CA ARG A 9 14.93 -31.75 11.85
C ARG A 9 15.65 -30.69 11.02
N CYS A 10 15.23 -30.46 9.78
CA CYS A 10 15.78 -29.40 8.94
C CYS A 10 15.60 -28.01 9.58
N TYR A 11 14.42 -27.71 10.12
CA TYR A 11 14.17 -26.46 10.85
C TYR A 11 15.12 -26.29 12.04
N ASN A 12 15.25 -27.32 12.88
CA ASN A 12 16.14 -27.28 14.04
C ASN A 12 17.61 -27.05 13.63
N MET A 13 18.08 -27.71 12.58
CA MET A 13 19.42 -27.48 12.02
C MET A 13 19.60 -26.03 11.55
N LEU A 14 18.63 -25.48 10.81
CA LEU A 14 18.69 -24.08 10.35
C LEU A 14 18.66 -23.07 11.50
N ARG A 15 17.96 -23.40 12.59
CA ARG A 15 17.92 -22.59 13.82
C ARG A 15 19.25 -22.62 14.56
N GLN A 16 19.89 -23.78 14.68
CA GLN A 16 21.25 -23.88 15.27
C GLN A 16 22.27 -23.07 14.46
N LEU A 17 22.16 -23.08 13.14
CA LEU A 17 22.99 -22.24 12.28
C LEU A 17 22.74 -20.74 12.53
N ASP A 18 21.48 -20.29 12.73
CA ASP A 18 21.16 -18.92 13.14
C ASP A 18 21.80 -18.55 14.48
N GLU A 19 21.72 -19.44 15.46
CA GLU A 19 22.32 -19.27 16.79
C GLU A 19 23.85 -19.17 16.72
N ALA A 20 24.47 -19.86 15.76
CA ALA A 20 25.90 -19.73 15.44
C ALA A 20 26.23 -18.49 14.58
N GLY A 21 25.29 -17.58 14.36
CA GLY A 21 25.47 -16.34 13.60
C GLY A 21 25.41 -16.49 12.08
N ARG A 22 25.03 -17.66 11.56
CA ARG A 22 24.85 -17.87 10.11
C ARG A 22 23.47 -17.38 9.68
N THR A 23 23.41 -16.66 8.57
CA THR A 23 22.10 -16.26 8.00
C THR A 23 21.47 -17.45 7.28
N THR A 24 20.29 -17.87 7.74
CA THR A 24 19.51 -18.95 7.14
C THR A 24 18.07 -18.52 6.87
N TRP A 25 17.26 -19.42 6.31
CA TRP A 25 15.80 -19.22 6.26
C TRP A 25 15.21 -18.98 7.66
N ALA A 26 15.71 -19.67 8.68
CA ALA A 26 15.23 -19.51 10.05
C ALA A 26 15.53 -18.10 10.61
N THR A 27 16.67 -17.50 10.24
CA THR A 27 17.00 -16.09 10.53
C THR A 27 15.96 -15.14 9.97
N GLN A 28 15.48 -15.36 8.74
CA GLN A 28 14.45 -14.52 8.13
C GLN A 28 13.12 -14.66 8.85
N VAL A 29 12.74 -15.89 9.22
CA VAL A 29 11.53 -16.15 10.02
C VAL A 29 11.60 -15.44 11.37
N LYS A 30 12.74 -15.54 12.09
CA LYS A 30 12.99 -14.80 13.33
C LYS A 30 12.77 -13.31 13.14
N ARG A 31 13.45 -12.70 12.15
CA ARG A 31 13.33 -11.26 11.87
C ARG A 31 11.89 -10.84 11.60
N LEU A 32 11.14 -11.62 10.81
CA LEU A 32 9.71 -11.37 10.57
C LEU A 32 8.89 -11.43 11.85
N LEU A 33 9.05 -12.49 12.66
CA LEU A 33 8.33 -12.62 13.92
C LEU A 33 8.59 -11.43 14.84
N PHE A 34 9.85 -11.02 15.01
CA PHE A 34 10.19 -9.85 15.82
C PHE A 34 9.63 -8.53 15.23
N GLN A 35 9.76 -8.33 13.92
CA GLN A 35 9.28 -7.13 13.23
C GLN A 35 7.77 -6.90 13.44
N TYR A 36 6.98 -7.97 13.50
CA TYR A 36 5.52 -7.89 13.64
C TYR A 36 5.02 -8.12 15.08
N GLY A 37 5.92 -8.17 16.07
CA GLY A 37 5.56 -8.28 17.50
C GLY A 37 5.26 -9.70 18.00
N PHE A 38 5.66 -10.72 17.24
CA PHE A 38 5.50 -12.14 17.58
C PHE A 38 6.83 -12.80 17.97
N GLY A 39 7.81 -12.02 18.45
CA GLY A 39 9.12 -12.55 18.88
C GLY A 39 9.02 -13.64 19.96
N TYR A 40 7.98 -13.61 20.78
CA TYR A 40 7.72 -14.64 21.80
C TYR A 40 7.61 -16.05 21.18
N ALA A 41 7.02 -16.18 19.98
CA ALA A 41 6.88 -17.46 19.29
C ALA A 41 8.25 -18.07 18.94
N TRP A 42 9.23 -17.21 18.64
CA TRP A 42 10.60 -17.64 18.40
C TRP A 42 11.30 -18.04 19.71
N ILE A 43 11.17 -17.21 20.75
CA ILE A 43 11.84 -17.41 22.05
C ILE A 43 11.33 -18.68 22.74
N HIS A 44 10.01 -18.84 22.86
CA HIS A 44 9.41 -20.00 23.52
C HIS A 44 9.43 -21.26 22.65
N GLY A 45 9.58 -21.12 21.33
CA GLY A 45 9.53 -22.25 20.40
C GLY A 45 8.17 -22.93 20.31
N ASP A 46 7.13 -22.29 20.85
CA ASP A 46 5.75 -22.74 20.80
C ASP A 46 4.81 -21.53 20.61
N VAL A 47 3.68 -21.79 19.97
CA VAL A 47 2.62 -20.82 19.68
C VAL A 47 1.28 -21.25 20.28
N GLY A 48 1.24 -22.39 20.98
CA GLY A 48 0.01 -22.99 21.49
C GLY A 48 -0.92 -23.38 20.35
N ASN A 49 -2.05 -22.68 20.22
CA ASN A 49 -2.99 -22.93 19.13
C ASN A 49 -2.44 -22.41 17.79
N THR A 50 -1.86 -23.32 17.01
CA THR A 50 -1.26 -23.04 15.70
C THR A 50 -2.24 -22.36 14.71
N VAL A 51 -3.51 -22.75 14.70
CA VAL A 51 -4.53 -22.18 13.79
C VAL A 51 -4.83 -20.74 14.16
N ALA A 52 -5.09 -20.48 15.45
CA ALA A 52 -5.34 -19.14 15.95
C ALA A 52 -4.11 -18.22 15.75
N PHE A 53 -2.91 -18.73 16.03
CA PHE A 53 -1.67 -17.99 15.80
C PHE A 53 -1.49 -17.60 14.33
N LEU A 54 -1.64 -18.55 13.40
CA LEU A 54 -1.49 -18.25 11.97
C LEU A 54 -2.50 -17.22 11.49
N LYS A 55 -3.74 -17.29 11.99
CA LYS A 55 -4.78 -16.29 11.69
C LYS A 55 -4.40 -14.91 12.19
N LEU A 56 -4.00 -14.80 13.47
CA LEU A 56 -3.56 -13.53 14.07
C LEU A 56 -2.33 -12.94 13.37
N PHE A 57 -1.35 -13.79 13.04
CA PHE A 57 -0.14 -13.38 12.32
C PHE A 57 -0.48 -12.85 10.93
N GLN A 58 -1.31 -13.57 10.18
CA GLN A 58 -1.75 -13.16 8.85
C GLN A 58 -2.51 -11.83 8.89
N ASP A 59 -3.40 -11.64 9.87
CA ASP A 59 -4.16 -10.40 10.01
C ASP A 59 -3.23 -9.23 10.37
N ARG A 60 -2.25 -9.43 11.27
CA ARG A 60 -1.22 -8.41 11.56
C ARG A 60 -0.44 -8.01 10.32
N LEU A 61 0.00 -8.97 9.51
CA LEU A 61 0.72 -8.68 8.26
C LEU A 61 -0.11 -7.82 7.31
N LYS A 62 -1.39 -8.17 7.12
CA LYS A 62 -2.32 -7.41 6.28
C LYS A 62 -2.51 -6.00 6.81
N ASP A 63 -2.71 -5.84 8.11
CA ASP A 63 -2.98 -4.53 8.69
C ASP A 63 -1.75 -3.62 8.68
N CYS A 64 -0.57 -4.15 9.01
CA CYS A 64 0.67 -3.39 8.85
C CYS A 64 0.95 -3.01 7.39
N ALA A 65 0.64 -3.88 6.43
CA ALA A 65 0.76 -3.56 5.01
C ALA A 65 -0.21 -2.44 4.60
N LYS A 66 -1.49 -2.52 5.01
CA LYS A 66 -2.47 -1.45 4.78
C LYS A 66 -2.01 -0.13 5.38
N GLN A 67 -1.53 -0.13 6.63
CA GLN A 67 -1.03 1.07 7.31
C GLN A 67 0.14 1.69 6.56
N LYS A 68 1.12 0.90 6.11
CA LYS A 68 2.25 1.39 5.30
C LYS A 68 1.79 2.03 3.98
N ILE A 69 0.85 1.39 3.28
CA ILE A 69 0.30 1.93 2.03
C ILE A 69 -0.41 3.26 2.28
N LEU A 70 -1.30 3.32 3.29
CA LEU A 70 -2.02 4.54 3.64
C LEU A 70 -1.08 5.65 4.08
N ALA A 71 -0.04 5.34 4.87
CA ALA A 71 0.98 6.30 5.27
C ALA A 71 1.71 6.88 4.05
N SER A 72 2.10 6.04 3.08
CA SER A 72 2.75 6.46 1.85
C SER A 72 1.85 7.33 0.96
N ILE A 73 0.55 6.99 0.86
CA ILE A 73 -0.43 7.79 0.13
C ILE A 73 -0.62 9.15 0.80
N ASN A 74 -0.75 9.17 2.12
CA ASN A 74 -0.99 10.40 2.88
C ASN A 74 0.18 11.37 2.83
N SER A 75 1.41 10.87 2.93
CA SER A 75 2.63 11.68 2.84
C SER A 75 2.95 12.14 1.41
N SER A 76 2.38 11.51 0.38
CA SER A 76 2.66 11.86 -1.01
C SER A 76 1.93 13.13 -1.47
N PRO A 77 2.64 14.18 -1.93
CA PRO A 77 2.02 15.36 -2.52
C PRO A 77 1.43 15.09 -3.90
N LYS A 78 1.82 14.00 -4.57
CA LYS A 78 1.27 13.58 -5.87
C LYS A 78 -0.12 12.94 -5.74
N ALA A 79 -0.37 12.29 -4.60
CA ALA A 79 -1.58 11.50 -4.38
C ALA A 79 -2.81 12.34 -3.94
N ILE A 80 -2.80 13.67 -4.10
CA ILE A 80 -3.92 14.54 -3.69
C ILE A 80 -5.21 14.13 -4.39
N SER A 81 -5.20 14.05 -5.72
CA SER A 81 -6.36 13.61 -6.51
C SER A 81 -6.78 12.20 -6.12
N TYR A 82 -5.82 11.29 -5.96
CA TYR A 82 -6.09 9.91 -5.55
C TYR A 82 -6.81 9.84 -4.19
N LYS A 83 -6.35 10.60 -3.20
CA LYS A 83 -6.94 10.66 -1.84
C LYS A 83 -8.37 11.19 -1.84
N LEU A 84 -8.70 12.13 -2.72
CA LEU A 84 -10.05 12.67 -2.83
C LEU A 84 -11.07 11.60 -3.21
N TYR A 85 -10.70 10.70 -4.13
CA TYR A 85 -11.62 9.70 -4.63
C TYR A 85 -11.48 8.33 -3.94
N LYS A 86 -10.33 8.02 -3.33
CA LYS A 86 -10.04 6.72 -2.74
C LYS A 86 -10.40 6.69 -1.26
N SER A 87 -11.56 6.12 -0.93
CA SER A 87 -12.00 5.97 0.46
C SER A 87 -11.36 4.75 1.15
N ASN A 88 -11.35 3.60 0.47
CA ASN A 88 -10.87 2.32 0.99
C ASN A 88 -9.92 1.64 -0.01
N LEU A 89 -9.07 0.70 0.43
CA LEU A 89 -8.13 -0.03 -0.43
C LEU A 89 -8.77 -1.18 -1.26
N HIS A 90 -10.05 -1.06 -1.62
CA HIS A 90 -10.76 -2.04 -2.48
C HIS A 90 -10.73 -1.63 -3.96
N PRO A 91 -10.98 -2.55 -4.91
CA PRO A 91 -11.19 -2.17 -6.31
C PRO A 91 -12.28 -1.12 -6.45
N GLU A 92 -12.07 -0.17 -7.36
CA GLU A 92 -13.00 0.94 -7.57
C GLU A 92 -14.24 0.52 -8.36
N ARG A 93 -15.42 1.01 -7.94
CA ARG A 93 -16.71 0.63 -8.56
C ARG A 93 -16.75 0.92 -10.06
N TYR A 94 -16.13 1.99 -10.52
CA TYR A 94 -16.12 2.35 -11.94
C TYR A 94 -15.44 1.30 -12.84
N LEU A 95 -14.58 0.45 -12.26
CA LEU A 95 -13.93 -0.65 -12.98
C LEU A 95 -14.91 -1.80 -13.25
N SER A 96 -15.90 -1.99 -12.38
CA SER A 96 -16.84 -3.12 -12.44
C SER A 96 -18.14 -2.81 -13.18
N ILE A 97 -18.48 -1.53 -13.38
CA ILE A 97 -19.68 -1.14 -14.14
C ILE A 97 -19.44 -1.21 -15.66
N PRO A 98 -20.50 -1.31 -16.48
CA PRO A 98 -20.40 -1.36 -17.94
C PRO A 98 -20.09 0.01 -18.55
N LEU A 99 -18.91 0.55 -18.26
CA LEU A 99 -18.32 1.70 -18.95
C LEU A 99 -17.42 1.23 -20.08
N THR A 100 -17.33 2.04 -21.14
CA THR A 100 -16.35 1.81 -22.21
C THR A 100 -14.93 1.85 -21.65
N TYR A 101 -14.01 1.11 -22.29
CA TYR A 101 -12.60 1.08 -21.88
C TYR A 101 -11.98 2.49 -21.84
N ILE A 102 -12.32 3.34 -22.81
CA ILE A 102 -11.84 4.72 -22.90
C ILE A 102 -12.24 5.50 -21.66
N LEU A 103 -13.50 5.43 -21.23
CA LEU A 103 -13.98 6.13 -20.04
C LEU A 103 -13.30 5.61 -18.76
N LYS A 104 -13.16 4.29 -18.61
CA LYS A 104 -12.44 3.69 -17.47
C LYS A 104 -10.99 4.20 -17.42
N LYS A 105 -10.27 4.16 -18.54
CA LYS A 105 -8.89 4.63 -18.67
C LYS A 105 -8.78 6.11 -18.35
N THR A 106 -9.64 6.95 -18.92
CA THR A 106 -9.65 8.40 -18.67
C THR A 106 -9.89 8.71 -17.20
N LEU A 107 -10.85 8.02 -16.56
CA LEU A 107 -11.13 8.19 -15.14
C LEU A 107 -9.98 7.70 -14.26
N SER A 108 -9.35 6.56 -14.58
CA SER A 108 -8.15 6.08 -13.89
C SER A 108 -7.01 7.11 -13.99
N ASN A 109 -6.77 7.64 -15.19
CA ASN A 109 -5.75 8.65 -15.44
C ASN A 109 -6.02 9.92 -14.63
N PHE A 110 -7.26 10.40 -14.64
CA PHE A 110 -7.67 11.57 -13.86
C PHE A 110 -7.43 11.37 -12.36
N ARG A 111 -7.90 10.25 -11.79
CA ARG A 111 -7.75 9.96 -10.36
C ARG A 111 -6.30 9.75 -9.93
N CYS A 112 -5.45 9.23 -10.80
CA CYS A 112 -4.03 8.97 -10.53
C CYS A 112 -3.10 10.11 -10.98
N SER A 113 -3.64 11.29 -11.28
CA SER A 113 -2.86 12.45 -11.75
C SER A 113 -1.98 12.12 -12.98
N SER A 114 -2.47 11.28 -13.89
CA SER A 114 -1.80 10.87 -15.14
C SER A 114 -2.46 11.53 -16.35
N HIS A 115 -2.66 12.83 -16.26
CA HIS A 115 -3.34 13.67 -17.25
C HIS A 115 -2.61 15.01 -17.41
N ASN A 116 -2.95 15.74 -18.48
CA ASN A 116 -2.23 16.96 -18.85
C ASN A 116 -2.85 18.26 -18.30
N LEU A 117 -3.71 18.17 -17.28
CA LEU A 117 -4.35 19.35 -16.68
C LEU A 117 -3.35 20.16 -15.83
N MET A 118 -3.63 21.44 -15.60
CA MET A 118 -2.70 22.36 -14.98
C MET A 118 -2.38 22.02 -13.52
N ILE A 119 -3.26 21.28 -12.83
CA ILE A 119 -2.98 20.75 -11.49
C ILE A 119 -1.68 19.93 -11.45
N GLU A 120 -1.45 19.09 -12.46
CA GLU A 120 -0.32 18.17 -12.58
C GLU A 120 0.78 18.76 -13.47
N LYS A 121 0.43 19.29 -14.65
CA LYS A 121 1.38 19.93 -15.55
C LYS A 121 2.09 21.11 -14.87
N GLY A 122 1.33 21.96 -14.17
CA GLY A 122 1.88 23.07 -13.39
C GLY A 122 2.73 22.61 -12.20
N ARG A 123 2.45 21.43 -11.62
CA ARG A 123 3.31 20.82 -10.57
C ARG A 123 4.69 20.48 -11.13
N HIS A 124 4.75 19.87 -12.32
CA HIS A 124 6.01 19.56 -12.99
C HIS A 124 6.79 20.82 -13.39
N MET A 125 6.08 21.88 -13.77
CA MET A 125 6.65 23.19 -14.08
C MET A 125 6.98 24.03 -12.83
N LYS A 126 6.77 23.51 -11.61
CA LYS A 126 6.98 24.23 -10.34
C LYS A 126 6.16 25.52 -10.18
N ILE A 127 5.03 25.63 -10.88
CA ILE A 127 4.09 26.76 -10.73
C ILE A 127 3.36 26.61 -9.39
N ASN A 128 3.22 27.69 -8.61
CA ASN A 128 2.47 27.65 -7.35
C ASN A 128 0.99 27.29 -7.63
N ARG A 129 0.37 26.49 -6.75
CA ARG A 129 -1.01 25.98 -6.91
C ARG A 129 -2.02 27.10 -7.20
N GLN A 130 -1.86 28.27 -6.57
CA GLN A 130 -2.75 29.42 -6.76
C GLN A 130 -2.73 30.00 -8.18
N PHE A 131 -1.69 29.68 -8.97
CA PHE A 131 -1.55 30.15 -10.36
C PHE A 131 -1.80 29.04 -11.39
N ARG A 132 -2.24 27.85 -10.95
CA ARG A 132 -2.55 26.73 -11.85
C ARG A 132 -4.00 26.84 -12.31
N PHE A 133 -4.26 27.71 -13.27
CA PHE A 133 -5.62 27.95 -13.76
C PHE A 133 -6.06 26.92 -14.81
N CYS A 134 -7.36 26.68 -14.87
CA CYS A 134 -7.97 25.86 -15.92
C CYS A 134 -7.88 26.59 -17.26
N GLN A 135 -7.17 25.99 -18.22
CA GLN A 135 -6.96 26.58 -19.55
C GLN A 135 -8.27 26.79 -20.31
N TYR A 136 -9.24 25.88 -20.15
CA TYR A 136 -10.55 26.01 -20.78
C TYR A 136 -11.35 27.20 -20.21
N CYS A 137 -11.36 27.37 -18.88
CA CYS A 137 -12.06 28.51 -18.25
C CYS A 137 -11.47 29.86 -18.70
N GLN A 138 -10.14 29.93 -18.86
CA GLN A 138 -9.48 31.15 -19.35
C GLN A 138 -9.95 31.55 -20.76
N THR A 139 -10.25 30.59 -21.64
CA THR A 139 -10.81 30.92 -22.98
C THR A 139 -12.18 31.61 -22.90
N LYS A 140 -12.90 31.45 -21.78
CA LYS A 140 -14.18 32.11 -21.50
C LYS A 140 -14.05 33.33 -20.60
N ASN A 141 -12.82 33.81 -20.38
CA ASN A 141 -12.50 34.90 -19.47
C ASN A 141 -12.87 34.63 -17.99
N ILE A 142 -12.82 33.35 -17.58
CA ILE A 142 -13.10 32.92 -16.19
C ILE A 142 -11.81 32.37 -15.58
N TYR A 143 -11.45 32.85 -14.38
CA TYR A 143 -10.25 32.44 -13.66
C TYR A 143 -10.61 31.44 -12.55
N VAL A 144 -10.54 30.15 -12.88
CA VAL A 144 -10.75 29.05 -11.92
C VAL A 144 -9.45 28.28 -11.77
N ILE A 145 -9.07 27.95 -10.54
CA ILE A 145 -7.92 27.09 -10.27
C ILE A 145 -8.28 25.67 -10.74
N ASP A 146 -7.39 25.06 -11.51
CA ASP A 146 -7.46 23.66 -11.90
C ASP A 146 -7.04 22.82 -10.69
N ASP A 147 -8.00 22.57 -9.81
CA ASP A 147 -7.82 21.87 -8.54
C ASP A 147 -8.52 20.50 -8.50
N GLY A 148 -9.16 20.12 -9.60
CA GLY A 148 -9.86 18.84 -9.77
C GLY A 148 -11.23 18.79 -9.08
N TYR A 149 -11.72 19.91 -8.54
CA TYR A 149 -13.06 20.00 -7.99
C TYR A 149 -14.06 20.43 -9.08
N ILE A 150 -15.17 19.70 -9.16
CA ILE A 150 -16.40 20.23 -9.71
C ILE A 150 -17.20 20.63 -8.48
N SER A 151 -17.23 21.93 -8.16
CA SER A 151 -18.18 22.46 -7.18
C SER A 151 -19.59 22.22 -7.74
N TYR A 152 -20.32 21.30 -7.11
CA TYR A 152 -21.76 21.15 -7.30
C TYR A 152 -22.50 22.31 -6.65
#